data_AF-A0A1F2VK79-F1
#
_entry.id   AF-A0A1F2VK79-F1
#
_cell.length_a   1.000
_cell.length_b   1.000
_cell.length_c   1.000
_cell.angle_alpha   90.00
_cell.angle_beta   90.00
_cell.angle_gamma   90.00
#
_symmetry.space_group_name_H-M   'P 1'
#
loop_
_entity.id
_entity.type
_entity.pdbx_description
1 polymer ?
#
loop_
_entity_poly.entity_id
_entity_poly.type
_entity_poly.pdbx_seq_one_letter_code
_entity_poly.pdbx_strand_id
1 'polypeptide(L)'
;MNPVTHLLVSWTVANTTPLDRKERALVTAAGIIPDVDGLGMVADLLTRNSETPLNWWGSYHHILGHNLGFALGVGVATFFLSARRWVAVSLALVAFHLHLLGDVVGARGPEGYQWPIPYLLPFSNAWQLTWSGQWFLNAWPNFLITGVLLLGTFYLAWKRGFSPLEMLSARADQALVQALWQRFGNPSPSGA
;
A
#
# COMPACT_ATOMS: atom_id res chain seq x y z
N MET A 1 -1.13 5.98 -7.54
CA MET A 1 -1.93 4.77 -7.79
C MET A 1 -3.01 4.70 -6.71
N ASN A 2 -4.01 3.82 -6.82
CA ASN A 2 -5.08 3.77 -5.80
C ASN A 2 -4.57 3.09 -4.51
N PRO A 3 -4.96 3.55 -3.30
CA PRO A 3 -4.60 2.92 -2.02
C PRO A 3 -4.93 1.43 -1.94
N VAL A 4 -6.01 0.98 -2.58
CA VAL A 4 -6.37 -0.44 -2.66
C VAL A 4 -5.29 -1.22 -3.43
N THR A 5 -4.77 -0.67 -4.52
CA THR A 5 -3.71 -1.31 -5.29
C THR A 5 -2.42 -1.39 -4.46
N HIS A 6 -2.08 -0.33 -3.72
CA HIS A 6 -0.95 -0.31 -2.79
C HIS A 6 -1.08 -1.38 -1.70
N LEU A 7 -2.28 -1.59 -1.16
CA LEU A 7 -2.58 -2.68 -0.23
C LEU A 7 -2.34 -4.05 -0.85
N LEU A 8 -2.81 -4.29 -2.07
CA LEU A 8 -2.64 -5.58 -2.74
C LEU A 8 -1.17 -5.85 -3.11
N VAL A 9 -0.43 -4.82 -3.55
CA VAL A 9 1.02 -4.91 -3.80
C VAL A 9 1.75 -5.30 -2.52
N SER A 10 1.56 -4.54 -1.46
CA SER A 10 2.28 -4.72 -0.19
C SER A 10 1.94 -6.04 0.50
N TRP A 11 0.67 -6.49 0.44
CA TRP A 11 0.29 -7.80 0.93
C TRP A 11 0.90 -8.94 0.09
N THR A 12 1.01 -8.76 -1.22
CA THR A 12 1.72 -9.73 -2.09
C THR A 12 3.21 -9.80 -1.74
N VAL A 13 3.86 -8.66 -1.50
CA VAL A 13 5.25 -8.60 -1.02
C VAL A 13 5.42 -9.34 0.31
N ALA A 14 4.51 -9.14 1.26
CA ALA A 14 4.50 -9.85 2.55
C ALA A 14 4.42 -11.38 2.41
N ASN A 15 3.93 -11.88 1.27
CA ASN A 15 3.82 -13.30 0.99
C ASN A 15 5.03 -13.89 0.25
N THR A 16 6.05 -13.11 -0.10
CA THR A 16 7.24 -13.61 -0.81
C THR A 16 8.13 -14.54 0.04
N THR A 17 8.00 -14.48 1.36
CA THR A 17 8.70 -15.36 2.32
C THR A 17 7.72 -15.82 3.41
N PRO A 18 7.96 -16.93 4.10
CA PRO A 18 7.20 -17.28 5.31
C PRO A 18 7.36 -16.18 6.36
N LEU A 19 6.26 -15.58 6.80
CA LEU A 19 6.16 -14.58 7.87
C LEU A 19 4.98 -14.99 8.77
N ASP A 20 5.00 -14.57 10.04
CA ASP A 20 3.81 -14.70 10.89
C ASP A 20 2.74 -13.63 10.52
N ARG A 21 1.55 -13.72 11.12
CA ARG A 21 0.45 -12.78 10.85
C ARG A 21 0.81 -11.33 11.19
N LYS A 22 1.57 -11.10 12.27
CA LYS A 22 1.96 -9.76 12.71
C LYS A 22 2.96 -9.15 11.73
N GLU A 23 3.95 -9.92 11.29
CA GLU A 23 4.96 -9.49 10.33
C GLU A 23 4.35 -9.22 8.96
N ARG A 24 3.41 -10.05 8.50
CA ARG A 24 2.65 -9.75 7.28
C ARG A 24 1.86 -8.44 7.40
N ALA A 25 1.24 -8.21 8.55
CA ALA A 25 0.52 -6.96 8.79
C ALA A 25 1.46 -5.75 8.78
N LEU A 26 2.65 -5.85 9.38
CA LEU A 26 3.67 -4.78 9.36
C LEU A 26 4.14 -4.45 7.95
N VAL A 27 4.47 -5.47 7.13
CA VAL A 27 4.91 -5.28 5.75
C VAL A 27 3.78 -4.71 4.88
N THR A 28 2.55 -5.18 5.07
CA THR A 28 1.39 -4.65 4.33
C THR A 28 1.10 -3.21 4.73
N ALA A 29 1.11 -2.91 6.02
CA ALA A 29 0.92 -1.55 6.55
C ALA A 29 1.98 -0.58 6.01
N ALA A 30 3.23 -1.00 5.91
CA ALA A 30 4.33 -0.18 5.39
C ALA A 30 4.08 0.31 3.96
N GLY A 31 3.37 -0.45 3.14
CA GLY A 31 3.05 -0.07 1.77
C GLY A 31 1.72 0.67 1.59
N ILE A 32 0.96 0.96 2.65
CA ILE A 32 -0.29 1.75 2.56
C ILE A 32 -0.28 2.98 3.46
N ILE A 33 0.58 2.99 4.49
CA ILE A 33 0.66 4.08 5.44
C ILE A 33 1.07 5.44 4.82
N PRO A 34 1.81 5.52 3.68
CA PRO A 34 2.02 6.81 3.02
C PRO A 34 0.72 7.53 2.63
N ASP A 35 -0.31 6.79 2.20
CA ASP A 35 -1.60 7.35 1.76
C ASP A 35 -2.38 8.06 2.87
N VAL A 36 -1.98 7.88 4.14
CA VAL A 36 -2.61 8.59 5.27
C VAL A 36 -2.45 10.11 5.12
N ASP A 37 -1.38 10.58 4.46
CA ASP A 37 -1.22 12.01 4.15
C ASP A 37 -2.28 12.52 3.15
N GLY A 38 -2.98 11.61 2.48
CA GLY A 38 -4.12 11.87 1.63
C GLY A 38 -5.46 12.08 2.39
N LEU A 39 -5.51 11.87 3.70
CA LEU A 39 -6.75 12.16 4.45
C LEU A 39 -7.08 13.66 4.51
N GLY A 40 -6.12 14.53 4.18
CA GLY A 40 -6.32 15.97 4.02
C GLY A 40 -7.45 16.32 3.05
N MET A 41 -7.75 15.46 2.07
CA MET A 41 -8.84 15.69 1.12
C MET A 41 -10.21 15.79 1.81
N VAL A 42 -10.41 15.05 2.91
CA VAL A 42 -11.67 15.13 3.66
C VAL A 42 -11.84 16.52 4.28
N ALA A 43 -10.78 17.08 4.86
CA ALA A 43 -10.80 18.42 5.43
C ALA A 43 -11.08 19.48 4.36
N ASP A 44 -10.43 19.36 3.19
CA ASP A 44 -10.61 20.26 2.06
C ASP A 44 -12.06 20.19 1.52
N LEU A 45 -12.62 18.98 1.38
CA LEU A 45 -14.00 18.78 0.93
C LEU A 45 -15.04 19.34 1.91
N LEU A 46 -14.84 19.18 3.22
CA LEU A 46 -15.77 19.66 4.25
C LEU A 46 -15.72 21.18 4.41
N THR A 47 -14.59 21.81 4.10
CA THR A 47 -14.38 23.26 4.29
C THR A 47 -14.41 24.06 3.00
N ARG A 48 -14.51 23.45 1.82
CA ARG A 48 -14.48 24.14 0.51
C ARG A 48 -15.46 25.31 0.34
N ASN A 49 -16.56 25.32 1.10
CA ASN A 49 -17.59 26.36 1.05
C ASN A 49 -17.65 27.20 2.35
N SER A 50 -16.66 27.09 3.24
CA SER A 50 -16.58 27.92 4.44
C SER A 50 -15.90 29.27 4.14
N GLU A 51 -15.96 30.20 5.09
CA GLU A 51 -15.20 31.47 5.02
C GLU A 51 -13.68 31.26 5.06
N THR A 52 -13.24 30.10 5.57
CA THR A 52 -11.83 29.71 5.75
C THR A 52 -11.58 28.30 5.22
N PRO A 53 -11.54 28.11 3.89
CA PRO A 53 -11.31 26.79 3.29
C PRO A 53 -9.90 26.27 3.61
N LEU A 54 -9.80 24.97 3.91
CA LEU A 54 -8.53 24.29 4.11
C LEU A 54 -7.97 23.80 2.76
N ASN A 55 -6.65 23.60 2.72
CA ASN A 55 -5.91 23.04 1.58
C ASN A 55 -4.86 22.02 2.03
N TRP A 56 -5.26 21.12 2.95
CA TRP A 56 -4.37 20.12 3.52
C TRP A 56 -3.96 19.07 2.51
N TRP A 57 -4.86 18.64 1.62
CA TRP A 57 -4.48 17.72 0.55
C TRP A 57 -3.44 18.36 -0.36
N GLY A 58 -3.73 19.56 -0.89
CA GLY A 58 -2.79 20.23 -1.80
C GLY A 58 -1.45 20.59 -1.16
N SER A 59 -1.42 20.85 0.15
CA SER A 59 -0.21 21.30 0.84
C SER A 59 0.62 20.17 1.47
N TYR A 60 0.03 19.00 1.74
CA TYR A 60 0.71 17.93 2.49
C TYR A 60 0.72 16.57 1.81
N HIS A 61 -0.18 16.31 0.86
CA HIS A 61 -0.18 15.06 0.12
C HIS A 61 1.14 14.91 -0.65
N HIS A 62 1.77 13.74 -0.57
CA HIS A 62 3.13 13.44 -1.02
C HIS A 62 4.29 14.10 -0.26
N ILE A 63 4.04 15.03 0.67
CA ILE A 63 5.11 15.67 1.45
C ILE A 63 5.37 14.91 2.75
N LEU A 64 4.33 14.47 3.45
CA LEU A 64 4.48 13.87 4.78
C LEU A 64 4.85 12.38 4.70
N GLY A 65 4.13 11.60 3.89
CA GLY A 65 4.21 10.14 3.86
C GLY A 65 5.10 9.56 2.77
N HIS A 66 5.49 10.35 1.77
CA HIS A 66 6.11 9.82 0.54
C HIS A 66 7.60 10.13 0.41
N ASN A 67 8.33 10.22 1.52
CA ASN A 67 9.75 10.58 1.53
C ASN A 67 10.63 9.57 2.28
N LEU A 68 11.95 9.69 2.10
CA LEU A 68 12.96 8.84 2.70
C LEU A 68 12.92 8.86 4.23
N GLY A 69 12.71 10.03 4.85
CA GLY A 69 12.59 10.13 6.31
C GLY A 69 11.42 9.31 6.85
N PHE A 70 10.27 9.36 6.18
CA PHE A 70 9.11 8.55 6.54
C PHE A 70 9.36 7.06 6.29
N ALA A 71 10.01 6.70 5.17
CA ALA A 71 10.44 5.33 4.88
C ALA A 71 11.35 4.76 6.00
N LEU A 72 12.31 5.56 6.46
CA LEU A 72 13.20 5.21 7.57
C LEU A 72 12.42 5.06 8.89
N GLY A 73 11.47 5.97 9.17
CA GLY A 73 10.59 5.87 10.33
C GLY A 73 9.76 4.57 10.34
N VAL A 74 9.18 4.21 9.20
CA VAL A 74 8.48 2.93 9.00
C VAL A 74 9.43 1.75 9.22
N GLY A 75 10.63 1.78 8.62
CA GLY A 75 11.64 0.75 8.81
C GLY A 75 12.06 0.57 10.28
N VAL A 76 12.29 1.66 11.01
CA VAL A 76 12.60 1.64 12.44
C VAL A 76 11.45 1.03 13.25
N ALA A 77 10.21 1.44 12.99
CA ALA A 77 9.04 0.88 13.65
C ALA A 77 8.92 -0.63 13.38
N THR A 78 9.06 -1.07 12.13
CA THR A 78 9.04 -2.49 11.77
C THR A 78 10.16 -3.27 12.46
N PHE A 79 11.37 -2.70 12.55
CA PHE A 79 12.52 -3.35 13.22
C PHE A 79 12.22 -3.68 14.69
N PHE A 80 11.61 -2.76 15.42
CA PHE A 80 11.30 -2.97 16.84
C PHE A 80 10.07 -3.85 17.06
N LEU A 81 9.14 -3.88 16.10
CA LEU A 81 7.90 -4.63 16.23
C LEU A 81 7.99 -6.07 15.72
N SER A 82 8.97 -6.40 14.87
CA SER A 82 9.15 -7.76 14.31
C SER A 82 10.15 -8.60 15.11
N ALA A 83 9.94 -9.92 15.14
CA ALA A 83 10.93 -10.88 15.64
C ALA A 83 12.03 -11.10 14.60
N ARG A 84 11.68 -11.24 13.32
CA ARG A 84 12.59 -11.38 12.18
C ARG A 84 12.97 -10.03 11.59
N ARG A 85 13.53 -9.18 12.46
CA ARG A 85 13.74 -7.74 12.24
C ARG A 85 14.20 -7.39 10.83
N TRP A 86 15.32 -7.94 10.38
CA TRP A 86 15.91 -7.60 9.08
C TRP A 86 15.05 -8.06 7.90
N VAL A 87 14.42 -9.23 7.98
CA VAL A 87 13.54 -9.72 6.92
C VAL A 87 12.30 -8.83 6.81
N ALA A 88 11.65 -8.52 7.93
CA ALA A 88 10.47 -7.67 7.95
C ALA A 88 10.80 -6.24 7.49
N VAL A 89 11.91 -5.66 7.94
CA VAL A 89 12.36 -4.33 7.53
C VAL A 89 12.66 -4.28 6.03
N SER A 90 13.40 -5.24 5.50
CA SER A 90 13.68 -5.28 4.06
C SER A 90 12.40 -5.35 3.24
N LEU A 91 11.45 -6.19 3.62
CA LEU A 91 10.17 -6.30 2.92
C LEU A 91 9.28 -5.06 3.08
N ALA A 92 9.26 -4.45 4.27
CA ALA A 92 8.55 -3.20 4.51
C ALA A 92 9.11 -2.07 3.64
N LEU A 93 10.44 -1.94 3.55
CA LEU A 93 11.09 -0.96 2.68
C LEU A 93 10.83 -1.26 1.20
N VAL A 94 10.83 -2.53 0.77
CA VAL A 94 10.45 -2.89 -0.61
C VAL A 94 9.00 -2.50 -0.89
N ALA A 95 8.06 -2.84 0.01
CA ALA A 95 6.65 -2.48 -0.14
C ALA A 95 6.46 -0.95 -0.22
N PHE A 96 7.16 -0.20 0.64
CA PHE A 96 7.16 1.25 0.64
C PHE A 96 7.69 1.85 -0.67
N HIS A 97 8.80 1.34 -1.19
CA HIS A 97 9.35 1.87 -2.45
C HIS A 97 8.51 1.47 -3.67
N LEU A 98 7.85 0.32 -3.64
CA LEU A 98 6.86 -0.06 -4.65
C LEU A 98 5.62 0.84 -4.61
N HIS A 99 5.20 1.30 -3.42
CA HIS A 99 4.20 2.36 -3.27
C HIS A 99 4.64 3.62 -4.02
N LEU A 100 5.83 4.16 -3.70
CA LEU A 100 6.34 5.36 -4.36
C LEU A 100 6.43 5.19 -5.88
N LEU A 101 6.90 4.03 -6.33
CA LEU A 101 6.97 3.71 -7.75
C LEU A 101 5.59 3.73 -8.40
N GLY A 102 4.59 3.12 -7.75
CA GLY A 102 3.20 3.14 -8.22
C GLY A 102 2.65 4.57 -8.36
N ASP A 103 3.06 5.48 -7.48
CA ASP A 103 2.63 6.88 -7.56
C ASP A 103 3.34 7.67 -8.65
N VAL A 104 4.67 7.53 -8.76
CA VAL A 104 5.46 8.14 -9.85
C VAL A 104 4.95 7.71 -11.22
N VAL A 105 4.44 6.48 -11.33
CA VAL A 105 4.05 5.88 -12.60
C VAL A 105 2.55 6.08 -12.91
N GLY A 106 1.68 6.04 -11.91
CA GLY A 106 0.23 5.93 -12.13
C GLY A 106 -0.66 6.77 -11.22
N ALA A 107 -0.20 7.93 -10.73
CA ALA A 107 -0.99 8.84 -9.90
C ALA A 107 -1.31 10.21 -10.53
N ARG A 108 -1.15 10.39 -11.85
CA ARG A 108 -1.38 11.72 -12.46
C ARG A 108 -2.81 12.18 -12.19
N GLY A 109 -2.95 13.42 -11.70
CA GLY A 109 -4.23 14.06 -11.39
C GLY A 109 -5.09 14.28 -12.63
N PRO A 110 -6.41 14.46 -12.49
CA PRO A 110 -7.33 14.63 -13.62
C PRO A 110 -7.00 15.87 -14.47
N GLU A 111 -6.43 16.91 -13.86
CA GLU A 111 -5.89 18.12 -14.50
C GLU A 111 -4.53 17.93 -15.20
N GLY A 112 -3.93 16.73 -15.10
CA GLY A 112 -2.64 16.41 -15.69
C GLY A 112 -1.44 16.69 -14.77
N TYR A 113 -1.66 17.14 -13.53
CA TYR A 113 -0.61 17.39 -12.56
C TYR A 113 0.04 16.08 -12.07
N GLN A 114 1.37 16.07 -11.98
CA GLN A 114 2.13 14.83 -11.77
C GLN A 114 2.38 14.45 -10.30
N TRP A 115 1.99 15.28 -9.34
CA TRP A 115 2.22 15.07 -7.90
C TRP A 115 3.67 14.67 -7.58
N PRO A 116 4.63 15.61 -7.69
CA PRO A 116 6.04 15.30 -7.46
C PRO A 116 6.29 14.73 -6.07
N ILE A 117 7.15 13.71 -5.99
CA ILE A 117 7.55 13.10 -4.73
C ILE A 117 8.88 13.69 -4.26
N PRO A 118 8.93 14.48 -3.16
CA PRO A 118 10.15 15.05 -2.60
C PRO A 118 10.96 13.98 -1.85
N TYR A 119 11.54 13.02 -2.59
CA TYR A 119 12.06 11.76 -2.07
C TYR A 119 13.09 11.93 -0.94
N LEU A 120 13.97 12.94 -1.03
CA LEU A 120 15.05 13.13 -0.06
C LEU A 120 14.63 13.85 1.23
N LEU A 121 13.35 14.23 1.40
CA LEU A 121 12.92 14.82 2.67
C LEU A 121 13.13 13.85 3.84
N PRO A 122 13.44 14.37 5.06
CA PRO A 122 13.61 15.78 5.41
C PRO A 122 15.03 16.33 5.15
N PHE A 123 15.94 15.54 4.56
CA PHE A 123 17.35 15.92 4.40
C PHE A 123 17.58 16.93 3.27
N SER A 124 16.81 16.82 2.19
CA SER A 124 16.89 17.73 1.06
C SER A 124 15.58 17.76 0.28
N ASN A 125 15.21 18.94 -0.23
CA ASN A 125 14.08 19.10 -1.13
C ASN A 125 14.49 19.15 -2.62
N ALA A 126 15.75 18.82 -2.94
CA ALA A 126 16.28 18.97 -4.30
C ALA A 126 15.74 17.94 -5.29
N TRP A 127 15.30 16.76 -4.82
CA TRP A 127 14.88 15.65 -5.67
C TRP A 127 13.36 15.50 -5.65
N GLN A 128 12.72 16.11 -6.64
CA GLN A 128 11.28 16.01 -6.90
C GLN A 128 11.04 14.93 -7.96
N LEU A 129 10.82 13.70 -7.52
CA LEU A 129 10.63 12.58 -8.44
C LEU A 129 9.34 12.78 -9.23
N THR A 130 9.49 12.79 -10.55
CA THR A 130 8.42 12.86 -11.53
C THR A 130 8.81 11.99 -12.72
N TRP A 131 7.83 11.61 -13.53
CA TRP A 131 8.11 10.86 -14.74
C TRP A 131 7.19 11.32 -15.88
N SER A 132 7.78 11.68 -17.01
CA SER A 132 7.04 12.18 -18.17
C SER A 132 5.98 11.19 -18.69
N GLY A 133 6.24 9.89 -18.54
CA GLY A 133 5.33 8.81 -18.91
C GLY A 133 4.22 8.51 -17.91
N GLN A 134 4.13 9.24 -16.79
CA GLN A 134 3.13 8.97 -15.74
C GLN A 134 1.72 9.00 -16.33
N TRP A 135 0.91 7.98 -16.07
CA TRP A 135 -0.46 7.93 -16.54
C TRP A 135 -1.45 8.41 -15.47
N PHE A 136 -2.66 8.77 -15.93
CA PHE A 136 -3.76 9.18 -15.05
C PHE A 136 -4.12 8.09 -14.04
N LEU A 137 -4.54 8.50 -12.85
CA LEU A 137 -4.97 7.58 -11.80
C LEU A 137 -6.03 6.57 -12.28
N ASN A 138 -6.92 6.98 -13.19
CA ASN A 138 -7.97 6.15 -13.78
C ASN A 138 -7.61 5.56 -15.16
N ALA A 139 -6.33 5.47 -15.52
CA ALA A 139 -5.92 4.86 -16.79
C ALA A 139 -5.99 3.32 -16.75
N TRP A 140 -6.16 2.69 -17.90
CA TRP A 140 -6.25 1.22 -18.05
C TRP A 140 -5.09 0.43 -17.40
N PRO A 141 -3.82 0.91 -17.34
CA PRO A 141 -2.75 0.13 -16.69
C PRO A 141 -3.01 -0.08 -15.20
N ASN A 142 -3.58 0.91 -14.50
CA ASN A 142 -3.92 0.77 -13.08
C ASN A 142 -5.02 -0.28 -12.87
N PHE A 143 -6.02 -0.33 -13.76
CA PHE A 143 -7.05 -1.37 -13.72
C PHE A 143 -6.48 -2.76 -13.98
N LEU A 144 -5.58 -2.89 -14.96
CA LEU A 144 -4.92 -4.17 -15.26
C LEU A 144 -4.06 -4.63 -14.07
N ILE A 145 -3.20 -3.76 -13.54
CA ILE A 145 -2.34 -4.05 -12.39
C ILE A 145 -3.19 -4.49 -11.20
N THR A 146 -4.26 -3.75 -10.89
CA THR A 146 -5.17 -4.08 -9.78
C THR A 146 -5.87 -5.41 -10.01
N GLY A 147 -6.34 -5.69 -11.24
CA GLY A 147 -6.97 -6.96 -11.59
C GLY A 147 -6.02 -8.14 -11.41
N VAL A 148 -4.77 -8.03 -11.88
CA VAL A 148 -3.74 -9.07 -11.71
C VAL A 148 -3.42 -9.30 -10.23
N LEU A 149 -3.25 -8.22 -9.46
CA LEU A 149 -2.97 -8.31 -8.02
C LEU A 149 -4.15 -8.91 -7.23
N LEU A 150 -5.39 -8.61 -7.63
CA LEU A 150 -6.59 -9.17 -7.02
C LEU A 150 -6.67 -10.68 -7.28
N LEU A 151 -6.43 -11.11 -8.52
CA LEU A 151 -6.34 -12.53 -8.87
C LEU A 151 -5.22 -13.23 -8.09
N GLY A 152 -4.04 -12.61 -8.02
CA GLY A 152 -2.92 -13.10 -7.21
C GLY A 152 -3.27 -13.20 -5.72
N THR A 153 -4.02 -12.24 -5.20
CA THR A 153 -4.47 -12.23 -3.81
C THR A 153 -5.42 -13.38 -3.53
N PHE A 154 -6.41 -13.62 -4.40
CA PHE A 154 -7.31 -14.77 -4.25
C PHE A 154 -6.57 -16.10 -4.38
N TYR A 155 -5.64 -16.21 -5.33
CA TYR A 155 -4.80 -17.40 -5.48
C TYR A 155 -3.97 -17.69 -4.22
N LEU A 156 -3.31 -16.66 -3.68
CA LEU A 156 -2.52 -16.80 -2.45
C LEU A 156 -3.40 -17.12 -1.25
N ALA A 157 -4.58 -16.50 -1.13
CA ALA A 157 -5.50 -16.77 -0.04
C ALA A 157 -6.03 -18.21 -0.08
N TRP A 158 -6.42 -18.67 -1.27
CA TRP A 158 -6.77 -20.06 -1.51
C TRP A 158 -5.63 -21.01 -1.14
N LYS A 159 -4.40 -20.73 -1.60
CA LYS A 159 -3.23 -21.60 -1.39
C LYS A 159 -2.75 -21.64 0.06
N ARG A 160 -2.78 -20.50 0.77
CA ARG A 160 -2.13 -20.35 2.08
C ARG A 160 -3.08 -20.40 3.27
N GLY A 161 -4.39 -20.31 3.03
CA GLY A 161 -5.39 -20.40 4.09
C GLY A 161 -5.56 -19.13 4.93
N PHE A 162 -5.08 -17.99 4.43
CA PHE A 162 -5.27 -16.66 5.02
C PHE A 162 -5.26 -15.59 3.92
N SER A 163 -5.95 -14.47 4.14
CA SER A 163 -6.15 -13.39 3.19
C SER A 163 -5.78 -12.03 3.82
N PRO A 164 -5.82 -10.91 3.07
CA PRO A 164 -5.63 -9.59 3.68
C PRO A 164 -6.61 -9.28 4.82
N LEU A 165 -7.79 -9.91 4.84
CA LEU A 165 -8.79 -9.69 5.88
C LEU A 165 -8.31 -10.14 7.27
N GLU A 166 -7.28 -10.99 7.35
CA GLU A 166 -6.68 -11.38 8.61
C GLU A 166 -6.21 -10.18 9.44
N MET A 167 -5.91 -9.03 8.82
CA MET A 167 -5.47 -7.83 9.55
C MET A 167 -6.64 -7.11 10.24
N LEU A 168 -7.87 -7.32 9.76
CA LEU A 168 -9.07 -6.61 10.22
C LEU A 168 -10.01 -7.50 11.03
N SER A 169 -10.21 -8.75 10.59
CA SER A 169 -11.16 -9.68 11.22
C SER A 169 -10.81 -11.13 10.90
N ALA A 170 -10.50 -11.90 11.94
CA ALA A 170 -10.26 -13.35 11.81
C ALA A 170 -11.50 -14.09 11.27
N ARG A 171 -12.71 -13.62 11.60
CA ARG A 171 -13.95 -14.21 11.09
C ARG A 171 -14.13 -13.98 9.60
N ALA A 172 -13.87 -12.74 9.14
CA ALA A 172 -14.01 -12.41 7.72
C ALA A 172 -12.95 -13.14 6.88
N ASP A 173 -11.73 -13.25 7.41
CA ASP A 173 -10.65 -14.01 6.82
C ASP A 173 -11.01 -15.48 6.61
N GLN A 174 -11.46 -16.14 7.69
CA GLN A 174 -11.91 -17.53 7.63
C GLN A 174 -13.08 -17.72 6.66
N ALA A 175 -14.05 -16.81 6.65
CA ALA A 175 -15.19 -16.89 5.72
C ALA A 175 -14.73 -16.81 4.26
N LEU A 176 -13.81 -15.90 3.92
CA LEU A 176 -13.27 -15.78 2.58
C LEU A 176 -12.49 -17.03 2.16
N VAL A 177 -11.58 -17.52 3.01
CA VAL A 177 -10.79 -18.72 2.74
C VAL A 177 -11.68 -19.95 2.56
N GLN A 178 -12.67 -20.13 3.44
CA GLN A 178 -13.62 -21.24 3.33
C GLN A 178 -14.44 -21.18 2.03
N ALA A 179 -14.90 -19.99 1.64
CA ALA A 179 -15.60 -19.81 0.37
C ALA A 179 -14.72 -20.18 -0.83
N LEU A 180 -13.45 -19.82 -0.82
CA LEU A 180 -12.48 -20.20 -1.86
C LEU A 180 -12.27 -21.72 -1.90
N TRP A 181 -12.09 -22.38 -0.76
CA TRP A 181 -11.93 -23.84 -0.71
C TRP A 181 -13.19 -24.60 -1.09
N GLN A 182 -14.37 -24.12 -0.72
CA GLN A 182 -15.64 -24.71 -1.15
C GLN A 182 -15.83 -24.63 -2.66
N ARG A 183 -15.38 -23.52 -3.28
CA ARG A 183 -15.54 -23.29 -4.72
C ARG A 183 -14.48 -23.99 -5.58
N PHE A 184 -13.24 -24.03 -5.11
CA PHE A 184 -12.08 -24.45 -5.91
C PHE A 184 -11.32 -25.66 -5.34
N GLY A 185 -11.81 -26.25 -4.24
CA GLY A 185 -11.15 -27.33 -3.51
C GLY A 185 -10.11 -26.81 -2.52
N ASN A 186 -9.80 -27.59 -1.48
CA ASN A 186 -8.71 -27.27 -0.56
C ASN A 186 -7.36 -27.71 -1.18
N PRO A 187 -6.40 -26.79 -1.40
CA PRO A 187 -5.09 -27.12 -1.99
C PRO A 187 -4.20 -27.97 -1.08
N SER A 188 -4.52 -28.05 0.21
CA SER A 188 -3.90 -28.95 1.18
C SER A 188 -4.94 -29.98 1.59
N PRO A 189 -5.13 -31.08 0.83
CA PRO A 189 -5.98 -32.17 1.27
C PRO A 189 -5.42 -32.68 2.60
N SER A 190 -6.27 -32.67 3.62
CA SER A 190 -6.04 -33.16 4.98
C SER A 190 -5.02 -34.31 5.07
N GLY A 191 -3.89 -34.08 5.74
CA GLY A 191 -2.89 -35.11 6.05
C GLY A 191 -1.45 -34.61 6.18
N ALA A 192 -1.14 -33.85 7.23
CA ALA A 192 0.20 -33.72 7.81
C ALA A 192 0.08 -33.89 9.32
#